data_AF-A0A0G0MIW9-F1
#
_entry.id   AF-A0A0G0MIW9-F1
#
_cell.length_a   1.000
_cell.length_b   1.000
_cell.length_c   1.000
_cell.angle_alpha   90.00
_cell.angle_beta   90.00
_cell.angle_gamma   90.00
#
_symmetry.space_group_name_H-M   'P 1'
#
loop_
_entity.id
_entity.type
_entity.pdbx_description
1 polymer ?
#
loop_
_entity_poly.entity_id
_entity_poly.type
_entity_poly.pdbx_seq_one_letter_code
_entity_poly.pdbx_strand_id
1 'polypeptide(L)'
;MYLIKLNEKLYLTLLLITRFNTNFFNTNDIAILANKYYKELVRAKKFKKDYKYLEDTNFGGLRGNLSTILTLRGLVKRGSRIIATYSLGNDFRLKNAIQKGEVILGKDFTVKTNSSGLKDLLEKVDQQHSLREAQAHVKQWLNRNKSIPIKRDNDFPKDAVFKTENNKFLFRILFNNFLKGGIFEYHLLSYWEGNKIKRKNMHIFFAVPIKKNPFGELFFIKVEDLFLHEPLFLEFNNVTKECKDKNGNTYKVYSLENAIEEFSDQYGNEVARLAYSWKELKEKFCEQETELEVRKENESNSFINLFLDWSKKFRINGKDVIDVVQIGSSGPDIELIFSGGTKQKVELEHTWSSYFNHGHQNNNAFKNVWIFAEEPWDASKVFQLFKSQKVLNGDRVPDVFLCIDNGIRKVYQAKWEKEKFLELPVVFK
;
A
#
# COMPACT_ATOMS: atom_id res chain seq x y z
N MET A 1 -5.57 -23.30 -2.68
CA MET A 1 -4.98 -22.09 -2.08
C MET A 1 -3.68 -21.79 -2.80
N TYR A 2 -3.55 -20.60 -3.38
CA TYR A 2 -2.33 -20.14 -4.03
C TYR A 2 -1.34 -19.62 -2.98
N LEU A 3 -0.05 -19.86 -3.24
CA LEU A 3 1.05 -19.43 -2.38
C LEU A 3 2.05 -18.65 -3.24
N ILE A 4 2.29 -17.40 -2.89
CA ILE A 4 3.06 -16.45 -3.71
C ILE A 4 4.19 -15.90 -2.84
N LYS A 5 5.43 -15.96 -3.32
CA LYS A 5 6.56 -15.33 -2.65
C LYS A 5 6.79 -13.95 -3.26
N LEU A 6 6.64 -12.90 -2.46
CA LEU A 6 6.80 -11.52 -2.94
C LEU A 6 8.20 -10.99 -2.65
N ASN A 7 8.57 -9.92 -3.36
CA ASN A 7 9.71 -9.11 -2.94
C ASN A 7 9.49 -8.58 -1.51
N GLU A 8 10.57 -8.54 -0.73
CA GLU A 8 10.57 -8.04 0.64
C GLU A 8 9.92 -6.66 0.78
N LYS A 9 10.28 -5.71 -0.10
CA LYS A 9 9.79 -4.33 -0.01
C LYS A 9 8.28 -4.26 -0.27
N LEU A 10 7.79 -5.01 -1.27
CA LEU A 10 6.36 -5.12 -1.56
C LEU A 10 5.62 -5.76 -0.39
N TYR A 11 6.11 -6.87 0.14
CA TYR A 11 5.51 -7.54 1.30
C TYR A 11 5.40 -6.61 2.52
N LEU A 12 6.48 -5.89 2.84
CA LEU A 12 6.48 -4.93 3.96
C LEU A 12 5.47 -3.79 3.72
N THR A 13 5.34 -3.32 2.48
CA THR A 13 4.34 -2.31 2.12
C THR A 13 2.91 -2.84 2.28
N LEU A 14 2.64 -4.09 1.89
CA LEU A 14 1.33 -4.73 2.13
C LEU A 14 1.03 -4.84 3.63
N LEU A 15 2.03 -5.20 4.44
CA LEU A 15 1.90 -5.31 5.90
C LEU A 15 1.64 -3.95 6.56
N LEU A 16 2.26 -2.88 6.08
CA LEU A 16 1.93 -1.51 6.54
C LEU A 16 0.50 -1.12 6.14
N ILE A 17 0.06 -1.56 4.96
CA ILE A 17 -1.26 -1.25 4.44
C ILE A 17 -2.38 -1.97 5.18
N THR A 18 -2.13 -3.11 5.81
CA THR A 18 -3.12 -3.71 6.73
C THR A 18 -3.47 -2.78 7.90
N ARG A 19 -2.59 -1.81 8.21
CA ARG A 19 -2.80 -0.79 9.24
C ARG A 19 -3.30 0.54 8.67
N PHE A 20 -3.52 0.62 7.35
CA PHE A 20 -3.88 1.85 6.63
C PHE A 20 -5.37 1.86 6.30
N ASN A 21 -6.14 2.72 6.98
CA ASN A 21 -7.59 2.76 6.85
C ASN A 21 -8.12 3.85 5.90
N THR A 22 -7.28 4.61 5.21
CA THR A 22 -7.75 5.68 4.30
C THR A 22 -7.86 5.21 2.84
N ASN A 23 -8.71 5.86 2.03
CA ASN A 23 -8.99 5.47 0.65
C ASN A 23 -7.85 5.69 -0.36
N PHE A 24 -6.74 6.29 0.05
CA PHE A 24 -5.61 6.56 -0.83
C PHE A 24 -4.30 6.57 -0.07
N PHE A 25 -3.19 6.23 -0.73
CA PHE A 25 -1.88 6.29 -0.09
C PHE A 25 -1.18 7.61 -0.41
N ASN A 26 -0.47 8.17 0.57
CA ASN A 26 0.60 9.13 0.34
C ASN A 26 1.90 8.58 0.97
N THR A 27 3.03 8.84 0.31
CA THR A 27 4.34 8.34 0.75
C THR A 27 4.73 8.83 2.15
N ASN A 28 4.32 10.04 2.55
CA ASN A 28 4.59 10.57 3.89
C ASN A 28 3.80 9.82 4.97
N ASP A 29 2.52 9.52 4.70
CA ASP A 29 1.66 8.86 5.69
C ASP A 29 2.12 7.42 5.93
N ILE A 30 2.49 6.72 4.85
CA ILE A 30 3.06 5.37 4.97
C ILE A 30 4.38 5.42 5.74
N ALA A 31 5.21 6.45 5.53
CA ALA A 31 6.45 6.62 6.28
C ALA A 31 6.21 6.84 7.79
N ILE A 32 5.22 7.66 8.15
CA ILE A 32 4.83 7.87 9.55
C ILE A 32 4.37 6.55 10.20
N LEU A 33 3.57 5.75 9.50
CA LEU A 33 3.10 4.47 10.02
C LEU A 33 4.23 3.44 10.13
N ALA A 34 5.13 3.40 9.16
CA ALA A 34 6.29 2.53 9.23
C ALA A 34 7.15 2.84 10.47
N ASN A 35 7.34 4.13 10.79
CA ASN A 35 8.02 4.55 12.00
C ASN A 35 7.24 4.16 13.26
N LYS A 36 5.91 4.32 13.28
CA LYS A 36 5.04 3.95 14.42
C LYS A 36 5.15 2.45 14.74
N TYR A 37 5.05 1.59 13.73
CA TYR A 37 5.06 0.12 13.90
C TYR A 37 6.42 -0.51 13.70
N TYR A 38 7.49 0.28 13.58
CA TYR A 38 8.85 -0.21 13.30
C TYR A 38 9.24 -1.37 14.23
N LYS A 39 9.07 -1.21 15.55
CA LYS A 39 9.43 -2.24 16.55
C LYS A 39 8.63 -3.54 16.40
N GLU A 40 7.38 -3.49 15.97
CA GLU A 40 6.55 -4.67 15.73
C GLU A 40 6.94 -5.38 14.44
N LEU A 41 7.17 -4.61 13.36
CA LEU A 41 7.65 -5.11 12.08
C LEU A 41 9.03 -5.78 12.21
N VAL A 42 9.87 -5.22 13.08
CA VAL A 42 11.18 -5.74 13.50
C VAL A 42 11.02 -7.05 14.28
N ARG A 43 10.12 -7.11 15.28
CA ARG A 43 9.92 -8.30 16.13
C ARG A 43 9.23 -9.46 15.42
N ALA A 44 8.34 -9.18 14.47
CA ALA A 44 7.69 -10.20 13.64
C ALA A 44 8.70 -11.01 12.80
N LYS A 45 9.96 -10.55 12.69
CA LYS A 45 10.99 -11.17 11.86
C LYS A 45 12.26 -11.44 12.68
N LYS A 46 12.74 -12.68 12.64
CA LYS A 46 14.04 -13.10 13.20
C LYS A 46 15.26 -12.51 12.44
N PHE A 47 15.13 -11.38 11.75
CA PHE A 47 16.15 -10.84 10.84
C PHE A 47 16.65 -9.48 11.32
N LYS A 48 17.58 -9.50 12.30
CA LYS A 48 18.13 -8.28 12.92
C LYS A 48 18.99 -7.38 12.00
N LYS A 49 19.24 -7.76 10.74
CA LYS A 49 20.29 -7.14 9.90
C LYS A 49 19.78 -6.24 8.76
N ASP A 50 18.48 -6.26 8.44
CA ASP A 50 17.98 -5.68 7.18
C ASP A 50 17.05 -4.46 7.34
N TYR A 51 17.06 -3.80 8.51
CA TYR A 51 16.14 -2.71 8.84
C TYR A 51 16.32 -1.39 8.06
N LYS A 52 17.35 -1.29 7.22
CA LYS A 52 17.62 -0.14 6.34
C LYS A 52 16.41 0.20 5.43
N TYR A 53 15.50 -0.74 5.20
CA TYR A 53 14.31 -0.53 4.37
C TYR A 53 13.18 0.27 5.05
N LEU A 54 13.11 0.24 6.39
CA LEU A 54 12.13 1.00 7.17
C LEU A 54 12.71 2.32 7.71
N GLU A 55 14.02 2.51 7.61
CA GLU A 55 14.68 3.78 7.94
C GLU A 55 14.38 4.82 6.85
N ASP A 56 13.74 5.93 7.24
CA ASP A 56 13.54 7.09 6.37
C ASP A 56 14.86 7.87 6.27
N THR A 57 15.79 7.38 5.45
CA THR A 57 17.04 8.06 5.17
C THR A 57 16.92 8.98 3.95
N ASN A 58 17.72 10.04 3.93
CA ASN A 58 17.77 11.01 2.82
C ASN A 58 18.16 10.42 1.45
N PHE A 59 18.61 9.15 1.38
CA PHE A 59 19.07 8.47 0.16
C PHE A 59 18.67 6.99 0.15
N GLY A 60 17.61 6.63 -0.57
CA GLY A 60 17.26 5.23 -0.81
C GLY A 60 16.61 4.49 0.38
N GLY A 61 16.14 5.24 1.38
CA GLY A 61 15.33 4.71 2.48
C GLY A 61 13.89 4.38 2.07
N LEU A 62 13.00 4.32 3.06
CA LEU A 62 11.60 3.93 2.88
C LEU A 62 10.88 4.66 1.74
N ARG A 63 11.01 5.99 1.63
CA ARG A 63 10.33 6.77 0.58
C ARG A 63 10.83 6.45 -0.83
N GLY A 64 12.10 6.10 -0.98
CA GLY A 64 12.65 5.64 -2.26
C GLY A 64 12.09 4.26 -2.66
N ASN A 65 11.86 3.39 -1.68
CA ASN A 65 11.20 2.10 -1.91
C ASN A 65 9.71 2.30 -2.27
N LEU A 66 9.03 3.22 -1.58
CA LEU A 66 7.63 3.51 -1.88
C LEU A 66 7.45 4.09 -3.29
N SER A 67 8.38 4.88 -3.80
CA SER A 67 8.28 5.43 -5.17
C SER A 67 8.39 4.36 -6.27
N THR A 68 9.03 3.22 -6.01
CA THR A 68 9.09 2.09 -6.95
C THR A 68 8.01 1.05 -6.74
N ILE A 69 7.29 1.09 -5.62
CA ILE A 69 6.19 0.16 -5.28
C ILE A 69 4.82 0.77 -5.60
N LEU A 70 4.62 2.03 -5.24
CA LEU A 70 3.33 2.70 -5.31
C LEU A 70 3.09 3.28 -6.71
N THR A 71 1.92 2.99 -7.28
CA THR A 71 1.50 3.52 -8.58
C THR A 71 0.81 4.86 -8.36
N LEU A 72 1.27 5.91 -9.04
CA LEU A 72 0.66 7.23 -8.96
C LEU A 72 -0.73 7.19 -9.60
N ARG A 73 -1.72 7.77 -8.91
CA ARG A 73 -3.11 7.85 -9.39
C ARG A 73 -3.50 9.26 -9.81
N GLY A 74 -2.97 10.26 -9.12
CA GLY A 74 -3.27 11.66 -9.38
C GLY A 74 -2.89 12.53 -8.19
N LEU A 75 -3.59 13.66 -8.06
CA LEU A 75 -3.45 14.59 -6.94
C LEU A 75 -4.79 14.79 -6.25
N VAL A 76 -4.77 14.92 -4.92
CA VAL A 76 -5.95 15.17 -4.09
C VAL A 76 -5.69 16.31 -3.12
N LYS A 77 -6.73 17.06 -2.78
CA LYS A 77 -6.67 18.11 -1.76
C LYS A 77 -6.91 17.51 -0.38
N ARG A 78 -6.02 17.79 0.57
CA ARG A 78 -6.10 17.39 1.97
C ARG A 78 -5.92 18.63 2.85
N GLY A 79 -7.03 19.15 3.36
CA GLY A 79 -7.06 20.46 4.00
C GLY A 79 -6.57 21.55 3.05
N SER A 80 -5.57 22.32 3.47
CA SER A 80 -4.98 23.39 2.64
C SER A 80 -3.89 22.92 1.66
N ARG A 81 -3.59 21.61 1.59
CA ARG A 81 -2.48 21.08 0.78
C ARG A 81 -3.00 20.18 -0.34
N ILE A 82 -2.38 20.25 -1.51
CA ILE A 82 -2.57 19.27 -2.59
C ILE A 82 -1.41 18.27 -2.52
N ILE A 83 -1.74 16.98 -2.46
CA ILE A 83 -0.79 15.88 -2.29
C ILE A 83 -0.99 14.81 -3.35
N ALA A 84 0.08 14.08 -3.67
CA ALA A 84 0.00 12.93 -4.57
C ALA A 84 -0.73 11.76 -3.90
N THR A 85 -1.65 11.15 -4.65
CA THR A 85 -2.38 9.94 -4.28
C THR A 85 -1.84 8.74 -5.04
N TYR A 86 -1.65 7.64 -4.33
CA TYR A 86 -1.11 6.40 -4.86
C TYR A 86 -1.99 5.18 -4.51
N SER A 87 -1.79 4.10 -5.26
CA SER A 87 -2.33 2.76 -5.00
C SER A 87 -1.25 1.69 -5.09
N LEU A 88 -1.58 0.46 -4.65
CA LEU A 88 -0.79 -0.73 -4.97
C LEU A 88 -1.34 -1.37 -6.24
N GLY A 89 -0.59 -1.21 -7.34
CA GLY A 89 -1.06 -1.61 -8.66
C GLY A 89 -2.09 -0.64 -9.23
N ASN A 90 -2.93 -1.15 -10.13
CA ASN A 90 -3.82 -0.31 -10.95
C ASN A 90 -4.96 0.35 -10.17
N ASP A 91 -5.33 -0.13 -8.98
CA ASP A 91 -6.49 0.34 -8.21
C ASP A 91 -6.40 -0.12 -6.75
N PHE A 92 -7.48 0.07 -5.98
CA PHE A 92 -7.54 -0.26 -4.55
C PHE A 92 -7.98 -1.70 -4.25
N ARG A 93 -8.16 -2.57 -5.25
CA ARG A 93 -8.60 -3.96 -5.04
C ARG A 93 -7.69 -4.73 -4.10
N LEU A 94 -6.37 -4.56 -4.23
CA LEU A 94 -5.44 -5.30 -3.39
C LEU A 94 -5.51 -4.88 -1.92
N LYS A 95 -5.65 -3.56 -1.65
CA LYS A 95 -5.91 -3.03 -0.31
C LYS A 95 -7.20 -3.63 0.25
N ASN A 96 -8.29 -3.58 -0.51
CA ASN A 96 -9.59 -4.07 -0.07
C ASN A 96 -9.56 -5.58 0.20
N ALA A 97 -8.87 -6.35 -0.62
CA ALA A 97 -8.72 -7.79 -0.46
C ALA A 97 -7.92 -8.16 0.80
N ILE A 98 -6.90 -7.35 1.16
CA ILE A 98 -6.17 -7.50 2.42
C ILE A 98 -7.08 -7.21 3.62
N GLN A 99 -7.80 -6.10 3.59
CA GLN A 99 -8.72 -5.72 4.67
C GLN A 99 -9.84 -6.75 4.88
N LYS A 100 -10.28 -7.41 3.80
CA LYS A 100 -11.26 -8.51 3.87
C LYS A 100 -10.67 -9.86 4.25
N GLY A 101 -9.35 -9.99 4.39
CA GLY A 101 -8.67 -11.26 4.64
C GLY A 101 -8.71 -12.24 3.46
N GLU A 102 -8.94 -11.76 2.24
CA GLU A 102 -8.87 -12.56 0.99
C GLU A 102 -7.42 -12.74 0.51
N VAL A 103 -6.55 -11.81 0.92
CA VAL A 103 -5.09 -11.90 0.81
C VAL A 103 -4.52 -12.01 2.21
N ILE A 104 -3.82 -13.10 2.47
CA ILE A 104 -3.29 -13.47 3.78
C ILE A 104 -1.77 -13.35 3.73
N LEU A 105 -1.20 -12.50 4.58
CA LEU A 105 0.25 -12.33 4.71
C LEU A 105 0.80 -13.41 5.65
N GLY A 106 1.62 -14.31 5.12
CA GLY A 106 2.26 -15.41 5.85
C GLY A 106 3.73 -15.14 6.18
N LYS A 107 4.40 -16.13 6.78
CA LYS A 107 5.82 -16.03 7.14
C LYS A 107 6.72 -15.99 5.88
N ASP A 108 7.93 -15.46 6.04
CA ASP A 108 9.00 -15.46 5.02
C ASP A 108 8.62 -14.80 3.68
N PHE A 109 7.92 -13.67 3.75
CA PHE A 109 7.48 -12.88 2.59
C PHE A 109 6.46 -13.59 1.68
N THR A 110 5.80 -14.61 2.23
CA THR A 110 4.84 -15.41 1.51
C THR A 110 3.44 -14.85 1.68
N VAL A 111 2.64 -14.85 0.62
CA VAL A 111 1.25 -14.41 0.61
C VAL A 111 0.37 -15.54 0.12
N LYS A 112 -0.77 -15.73 0.77
CA LYS A 112 -1.77 -16.76 0.46
C LYS A 112 -3.05 -16.10 -0.03
N THR A 113 -3.68 -16.69 -1.05
CA THR A 113 -5.03 -16.32 -1.47
C THR A 113 -5.73 -17.51 -2.10
N ASN A 114 -7.07 -17.54 -2.05
CA ASN A 114 -7.86 -18.55 -2.75
C ASN A 114 -8.34 -18.09 -4.14
N SER A 115 -8.15 -16.81 -4.48
CA SER A 115 -8.58 -16.24 -5.76
C SER A 115 -7.42 -16.22 -6.76
N SER A 116 -7.64 -16.80 -7.95
CA SER A 116 -6.68 -16.71 -9.06
C SER A 116 -6.51 -15.26 -9.52
N GLY A 117 -7.59 -14.49 -9.57
CA GLY A 117 -7.52 -13.07 -9.94
C GLY A 117 -6.69 -12.22 -8.97
N LEU A 118 -6.73 -12.53 -7.66
CA LEU A 118 -5.87 -11.85 -6.67
C LEU A 118 -4.41 -12.31 -6.76
N LYS A 119 -4.17 -13.58 -7.09
CA LYS A 119 -2.82 -14.08 -7.39
C LYS A 119 -2.22 -13.32 -8.56
N ASP A 120 -2.93 -13.24 -9.68
CA ASP A 120 -2.44 -12.57 -10.90
C ASP A 120 -2.22 -11.07 -10.66
N LEU A 121 -3.07 -10.44 -9.85
CA LEU A 121 -2.89 -9.05 -9.44
C LEU A 121 -1.61 -8.87 -8.60
N LEU A 122 -1.36 -9.73 -7.62
CA LEU A 122 -0.15 -9.69 -6.79
C LEU A 122 1.13 -9.85 -7.62
N GLU A 123 1.15 -10.84 -8.51
CA GLU A 123 2.28 -11.09 -9.42
C GLU A 123 2.51 -9.90 -10.37
N LYS A 124 1.43 -9.30 -10.87
CA LYS A 124 1.52 -8.09 -11.70
C LYS A 124 2.11 -6.91 -10.93
N VAL A 125 1.69 -6.67 -9.68
CA VAL A 125 2.25 -5.58 -8.85
C VAL A 125 3.73 -5.82 -8.55
N ASP A 126 4.12 -7.06 -8.27
CA ASP A 126 5.53 -7.42 -8.05
C ASP A 126 6.38 -7.23 -9.32
N GLN A 127 5.83 -7.56 -10.49
CA GLN A 127 6.46 -7.28 -11.78
C GLN A 127 6.60 -5.77 -12.03
N GLN A 128 5.56 -4.98 -11.77
CA GLN A 128 5.60 -3.51 -11.89
C GLN A 128 6.64 -2.90 -10.97
N HIS A 129 6.74 -3.41 -9.74
CA HIS A 129 7.75 -2.97 -8.78
C HIS A 129 9.16 -3.29 -9.28
N SER A 130 9.40 -4.53 -9.70
CA SER A 130 10.70 -4.99 -10.20
C SER A 130 11.17 -4.16 -11.40
N LEU A 131 10.25 -3.83 -12.31
CA LEU A 131 10.52 -2.96 -13.45
C LEU A 131 10.93 -1.55 -13.02
N ARG A 132 10.15 -0.92 -12.13
CA ARG A 132 10.44 0.44 -11.63
C ARG A 132 11.74 0.50 -10.85
N GLU A 133 12.01 -0.49 -10.02
CA GLU A 133 13.26 -0.61 -9.27
C GLU A 133 14.44 -0.68 -10.23
N ALA A 134 14.39 -1.54 -11.25
CA ALA A 134 15.45 -1.62 -12.25
C ALA A 134 15.64 -0.29 -12.99
N GLN A 135 14.55 0.37 -13.40
CA GLN A 135 14.58 1.68 -14.04
C GLN A 135 15.07 2.81 -13.11
N ALA A 136 14.92 2.66 -11.80
CA ALA A 136 15.47 3.57 -10.80
C ALA A 136 17.00 3.52 -10.77
N HIS A 137 17.60 2.35 -11.03
CA HIS A 137 19.05 2.13 -11.07
C HIS A 137 19.70 2.45 -12.42
N VAL A 138 19.11 3.36 -13.21
CA VAL A 138 19.60 3.79 -14.54
C VAL A 138 21.08 4.20 -14.57
N LYS A 139 21.63 4.76 -13.48
CA LYS A 139 23.07 5.07 -13.38
C LYS A 139 23.94 3.82 -13.54
N GLN A 140 23.58 2.75 -12.82
CA GLN A 140 24.33 1.50 -12.88
C GLN A 140 24.20 0.86 -14.26
N TRP A 141 23.03 0.98 -14.87
CA TRP A 141 22.78 0.50 -16.22
C TRP A 141 23.62 1.27 -17.27
N LEU A 142 23.64 2.60 -17.26
CA LEU A 142 24.47 3.40 -18.17
C LEU A 142 25.98 3.11 -18.00
N ASN A 143 26.46 2.94 -16.77
CA ASN A 143 27.86 2.59 -16.52
C ASN A 143 28.26 1.24 -17.16
N ARG A 144 27.32 0.31 -17.29
CA ARG A 144 27.52 -0.99 -17.97
C ARG A 144 27.35 -0.89 -19.48
N ASN A 145 26.66 0.14 -19.98
CA ASN A 145 26.35 0.36 -21.39
C ASN A 145 27.00 1.65 -21.89
N LYS A 146 28.35 1.67 -21.91
CA LYS A 146 29.14 2.86 -22.25
C LYS A 146 28.95 3.37 -23.69
N SER A 147 28.34 2.57 -24.57
CA SER A 147 27.99 2.97 -25.93
C SER A 147 26.89 4.03 -25.99
N ILE A 148 26.11 4.20 -24.93
CA ILE A 148 25.06 5.20 -24.87
C ILE A 148 25.70 6.57 -24.55
N PRO A 149 25.63 7.56 -25.45
CA PRO A 149 26.32 8.86 -25.31
C PRO A 149 25.60 9.81 -24.32
N ILE A 150 25.21 9.30 -23.16
CA ILE A 150 24.50 10.04 -22.12
C ILE A 150 25.23 9.83 -20.80
N LYS A 151 25.59 10.93 -20.12
CA LYS A 151 26.29 10.91 -18.83
C LYS A 151 25.45 11.60 -17.77
N ARG A 152 25.60 11.17 -16.52
CA ARG A 152 24.92 11.79 -15.40
C ARG A 152 25.36 13.24 -15.24
N ASP A 153 24.41 14.12 -14.95
CA ASP A 153 24.73 15.48 -14.57
C ASP A 153 24.94 15.62 -13.05
N ASN A 154 25.97 16.37 -12.67
CA ASN A 154 26.37 16.53 -11.26
C ASN A 154 25.66 17.69 -10.56
N ASP A 155 25.01 18.61 -11.29
CA ASP A 155 24.24 19.72 -10.70
C ASP A 155 22.89 19.25 -10.14
N PHE A 156 22.51 18.01 -10.47
CA PHE A 156 21.29 17.33 -10.06
C PHE A 156 21.59 15.95 -9.44
N PRO A 157 22.31 15.90 -8.29
CA PRO A 157 22.77 14.64 -7.69
C PRO A 157 21.65 13.80 -7.06
N LYS A 158 20.44 14.34 -6.91
CA LYS A 158 19.27 13.63 -6.40
C LYS A 158 18.24 13.29 -7.46
N ASP A 159 18.29 13.97 -8.61
CA ASP A 159 17.39 13.72 -9.72
C ASP A 159 18.04 12.79 -10.75
N ALA A 160 17.22 12.10 -11.53
CA ALA A 160 17.67 11.28 -12.65
C ALA A 160 17.84 12.16 -13.89
N VAL A 161 18.73 13.15 -13.78
CA VAL A 161 19.09 14.08 -14.86
C VAL A 161 20.42 13.65 -15.48
N PHE A 162 20.45 13.72 -16.80
CA PHE A 162 21.58 13.33 -17.63
C PHE A 162 21.82 14.37 -18.70
N LYS A 163 23.01 14.35 -19.28
CA LYS A 163 23.41 15.22 -20.37
C LYS A 163 24.10 14.46 -21.48
N THR A 164 23.88 14.92 -22.69
CA THR A 164 24.63 14.49 -23.88
C THR A 164 25.88 15.37 -24.03
N GLU A 165 26.77 15.03 -24.97
CA GLU A 165 27.96 15.83 -25.27
C GLU A 165 27.59 17.22 -25.83
N ASN A 166 26.47 17.31 -26.54
CA ASN A 166 25.94 18.56 -27.10
C ASN A 166 25.07 19.36 -26.11
N ASN A 167 25.26 19.16 -24.79
CA ASN A 167 24.53 19.85 -23.72
C ASN A 167 22.99 19.76 -23.81
N LYS A 168 22.47 18.67 -24.36
CA LYS A 168 21.04 18.34 -24.26
C LYS A 168 20.81 17.69 -22.90
N PHE A 169 19.95 18.27 -22.07
CA PHE A 169 19.62 17.71 -20.76
C PHE A 169 18.41 16.80 -20.89
N LEU A 170 18.50 15.64 -20.24
CA LEU A 170 17.52 14.56 -20.30
C LEU A 170 17.09 14.20 -18.88
N PHE A 171 15.79 14.16 -18.63
CA PHE A 171 15.18 13.75 -17.38
C PHE A 171 14.50 12.39 -17.57
N ARG A 172 14.91 11.42 -16.76
CA ARG A 172 14.32 10.09 -16.80
C ARG A 172 12.99 10.07 -16.06
N ILE A 173 11.91 9.72 -16.75
CA ILE A 173 10.64 9.37 -16.11
C ILE A 173 10.55 7.85 -15.87
N LEU A 174 9.76 7.48 -14.87
CA LEU A 174 9.56 6.07 -14.49
C LEU A 174 8.28 5.55 -15.10
N PHE A 175 8.31 4.27 -15.46
CA PHE A 175 7.11 3.49 -15.68
C PHE A 175 6.17 3.62 -14.47
N ASN A 176 4.88 3.83 -14.72
CA ASN A 176 3.84 3.89 -13.70
C ASN A 176 3.03 2.59 -13.66
N ASN A 177 2.52 2.16 -14.82
CA ASN A 177 1.50 1.12 -14.87
C ASN A 177 1.38 0.41 -16.24
N PHE A 178 0.90 -0.83 -16.23
CA PHE A 178 0.48 -1.55 -17.43
C PHE A 178 -1.02 -1.32 -17.67
N LEU A 179 -1.34 -0.70 -18.79
CA LEU A 179 -2.70 -0.53 -19.29
C LEU A 179 -3.07 -1.66 -20.27
N LYS A 180 -4.32 -1.67 -20.73
CA LYS A 180 -4.81 -2.68 -21.68
C LYS A 180 -4.17 -2.48 -23.06
N GLY A 181 -4.10 -3.53 -23.87
CA GLY A 181 -3.66 -3.42 -25.27
C GLY A 181 -2.17 -3.17 -25.48
N GLY A 182 -1.31 -3.51 -24.51
CA GLY A 182 0.14 -3.31 -24.65
C GLY A 182 0.58 -1.85 -24.45
N ILE A 183 -0.23 -1.07 -23.74
CA ILE A 183 0.04 0.33 -23.42
C ILE A 183 0.77 0.42 -22.07
N PHE A 184 1.83 1.24 -22.04
CA PHE A 184 2.65 1.52 -20.87
C PHE A 184 2.36 2.96 -20.42
N GLU A 185 1.91 3.12 -19.18
CA GLU A 185 1.70 4.43 -18.56
C GLU A 185 3.00 4.86 -17.85
N TYR A 186 3.37 6.12 -18.01
CA TYR A 186 4.48 6.79 -17.32
C TYR A 186 3.93 8.04 -16.63
N HIS A 187 4.58 8.48 -15.55
CA HIS A 187 4.17 9.70 -14.85
C HIS A 187 5.25 10.78 -14.89
N LEU A 188 4.82 12.03 -15.03
CA LEU A 188 5.65 13.23 -15.08
C LEU A 188 5.68 14.00 -13.76
N LEU A 189 5.09 13.46 -12.68
CA LEU A 189 5.03 14.14 -11.38
C LEU A 189 6.40 14.67 -10.93
N SER A 190 7.40 13.79 -10.88
CA SER A 190 8.76 14.19 -10.48
C SER A 190 9.45 15.08 -11.49
N TYR A 191 8.99 15.17 -12.74
CA TYR A 191 9.52 16.12 -13.72
C TYR A 191 9.02 17.53 -13.43
N TRP A 192 7.70 17.67 -13.29
CA TRP A 192 7.03 18.94 -13.01
C TRP A 192 7.36 19.48 -11.61
N GLU A 193 7.53 18.61 -10.62
CA GLU A 193 7.74 19.03 -9.26
C GLU A 193 9.00 19.91 -9.08
N GLY A 194 8.82 21.07 -8.44
CA GLY A 194 9.89 21.98 -8.03
C GLY A 194 10.40 22.90 -9.14
N ASN A 195 11.58 23.51 -8.91
CA ASN A 195 12.12 24.56 -9.77
C ASN A 195 13.20 24.09 -10.74
N LYS A 196 13.46 22.77 -10.85
CA LYS A 196 14.54 22.25 -11.70
C LYS A 196 14.35 22.59 -13.18
N ILE A 197 13.11 22.57 -13.67
CA ILE A 197 12.81 22.91 -15.07
C ILE A 197 13.00 24.41 -15.35
N LYS A 198 12.98 25.26 -14.31
CA LYS A 198 13.35 26.68 -14.43
C LYS A 198 14.87 26.87 -14.59
N ARG A 199 15.68 25.97 -14.01
CA ARG A 199 17.15 26.05 -14.07
C ARG A 199 17.74 25.63 -15.41
N LYS A 200 17.23 24.55 -16.00
CA LYS A 200 17.73 23.99 -17.26
C LYS A 200 16.56 23.45 -18.08
N ASN A 201 16.68 23.54 -19.39
CA ASN A 201 15.77 22.92 -20.33
C ASN A 201 16.02 21.41 -20.39
N MET A 202 15.14 20.62 -19.77
CA MET A 202 15.29 19.18 -19.62
C MET A 202 14.22 18.45 -20.44
N HIS A 203 14.65 17.71 -21.46
CA HIS A 203 13.80 16.84 -22.26
C HIS A 203 13.53 15.53 -21.54
N ILE A 204 12.50 14.80 -21.97
CA ILE A 204 12.10 13.56 -21.31
C ILE A 204 12.75 12.38 -22.00
N PHE A 205 13.17 11.38 -21.22
CA PHE A 205 13.34 10.04 -21.76
C PHE A 205 12.74 8.98 -20.85
N PHE A 206 12.33 7.88 -21.48
CA PHE A 206 11.76 6.73 -20.81
C PHE A 206 12.19 5.44 -21.51
N ALA A 207 12.14 4.36 -20.76
CA ALA A 207 12.45 3.04 -21.25
C ALA A 207 11.19 2.20 -21.37
N VAL A 208 11.03 1.52 -22.51
CA VAL A 208 10.00 0.53 -22.76
C VAL A 208 10.63 -0.85 -22.57
N PRO A 209 10.18 -1.63 -21.57
CA PRO A 209 10.79 -2.92 -21.29
C PRO A 209 10.47 -3.95 -22.38
N ILE A 210 11.43 -4.82 -22.65
CA ILE A 210 11.28 -5.94 -23.59
C ILE A 210 11.68 -7.22 -22.88
N LYS A 211 10.73 -8.17 -22.75
CA LYS A 211 10.94 -9.45 -22.05
C LYS A 211 11.53 -9.23 -20.64
N LYS A 212 12.76 -9.67 -20.42
CA LYS A 212 13.51 -9.55 -19.15
C LYS A 212 14.44 -8.32 -19.10
N ASN A 213 14.45 -7.46 -20.11
CA ASN A 213 15.24 -6.23 -20.12
C ASN A 213 14.37 -5.01 -19.71
N PRO A 214 14.58 -4.44 -18.50
CA PRO A 214 13.86 -3.25 -18.02
C PRO A 214 14.13 -1.98 -18.84
N PHE A 215 15.25 -1.95 -19.56
CA PHE A 215 15.70 -0.86 -20.43
C PHE A 215 15.71 -1.31 -21.90
N GLY A 216 14.63 -1.94 -22.36
CA GLY A 216 14.52 -2.53 -23.69
C GLY A 216 14.81 -1.53 -24.82
N GLU A 217 13.83 -0.71 -25.15
CA GLU A 217 13.96 0.42 -26.09
C GLU A 217 13.91 1.74 -25.31
N LEU A 218 14.70 2.73 -25.74
CA LEU A 218 14.67 4.07 -25.18
C LEU A 218 13.93 5.01 -26.13
N PHE A 219 13.06 5.82 -25.56
CA PHE A 219 12.31 6.85 -26.28
C PHE A 219 12.48 8.20 -25.60
N PHE A 220 12.45 9.24 -26.41
CA PHE A 220 12.69 10.61 -25.99
C PHE A 220 11.54 11.50 -26.44
N ILE A 221 11.17 12.48 -25.62
CA ILE A 221 10.13 13.47 -25.93
C ILE A 221 10.72 14.87 -25.70
N LYS A 222 10.49 15.74 -26.68
CA LYS A 222 10.86 17.15 -26.62
C LYS A 222 9.94 17.85 -25.62
N VAL A 223 10.51 18.63 -24.70
CA VAL A 223 9.71 19.19 -23.60
C VAL A 223 8.85 20.36 -24.06
N GLU A 224 9.27 21.06 -25.09
CA GLU A 224 8.52 22.13 -25.74
C GLU A 224 7.11 21.67 -26.13
N ASP A 225 6.99 20.42 -26.58
CA ASP A 225 5.70 19.79 -26.92
C ASP A 225 4.84 19.53 -25.67
N LEU A 226 5.47 19.33 -24.51
CA LEU A 226 4.78 19.05 -23.24
C LEU A 226 4.27 20.32 -22.56
N PHE A 227 4.93 21.48 -22.73
CA PHE A 227 4.53 22.73 -22.06
C PHE A 227 3.14 23.24 -22.48
N LEU A 228 2.64 22.86 -23.66
CA LEU A 228 1.32 23.29 -24.12
C LEU A 228 0.18 22.68 -23.30
N HIS A 229 0.33 21.42 -22.91
CA HIS A 229 -0.73 20.65 -22.23
C HIS A 229 -0.38 20.27 -20.80
N GLU A 230 0.91 20.32 -20.46
CA GLU A 230 1.49 20.00 -19.16
C GLU A 230 0.96 18.66 -18.59
N PRO A 231 1.08 17.54 -19.33
CA PRO A 231 0.44 16.30 -18.93
C PRO A 231 1.09 15.71 -17.66
N LEU A 232 0.29 15.18 -16.75
CA LEU A 232 0.80 14.45 -15.59
C LEU A 232 1.16 12.99 -15.92
N PHE A 233 0.51 12.42 -16.93
CA PHE A 233 0.66 11.03 -17.36
C PHE A 233 0.84 10.95 -18.88
N LEU A 234 1.65 10.00 -19.31
CA LEU A 234 1.87 9.65 -20.70
C LEU A 234 1.55 8.17 -20.91
N GLU A 235 0.84 7.85 -21.97
CA GLU A 235 0.48 6.51 -22.40
C GLU A 235 1.20 6.19 -23.71
N PHE A 236 2.13 5.24 -23.64
CA PHE A 236 2.89 4.79 -24.80
C PHE A 236 2.38 3.44 -25.29
N ASN A 237 1.90 3.38 -26.53
CA ASN A 237 1.50 2.14 -27.17
C ASN A 237 2.72 1.46 -27.79
N ASN A 238 3.11 0.29 -27.26
CA ASN A 238 4.31 -0.39 -27.74
C ASN A 238 4.19 -0.98 -29.16
N VAL A 239 2.96 -1.14 -29.67
CA VAL A 239 2.71 -1.65 -31.03
C VAL A 239 2.76 -0.51 -32.04
N THR A 240 1.98 0.55 -31.82
CA THR A 240 1.89 1.68 -32.77
C THR A 240 2.99 2.72 -32.58
N LYS A 241 3.72 2.66 -31.46
CA LYS A 241 4.73 3.63 -31.02
C LYS A 241 4.17 5.06 -30.83
N GLU A 242 2.85 5.18 -30.70
CA GLU A 242 2.18 6.45 -30.36
C GLU A 242 2.29 6.74 -28.86
N CYS A 243 2.55 8.01 -28.51
CA CYS A 243 2.54 8.51 -27.14
C CYS A 243 1.44 9.56 -26.98
N LYS A 244 0.53 9.38 -26.02
CA LYS A 244 -0.58 10.31 -25.77
C LYS A 244 -0.71 10.65 -24.28
N ASP A 245 -1.36 11.75 -23.95
CA ASP A 245 -1.83 11.98 -22.57
C ASP A 245 -3.27 11.46 -22.38
N LYS A 246 -3.79 11.59 -21.15
CA LYS A 246 -5.16 11.20 -20.80
C LYS A 246 -6.24 12.00 -21.54
N ASN A 247 -5.91 13.14 -22.13
CA ASN A 247 -6.82 13.97 -22.90
C ASN A 247 -6.74 13.68 -24.42
N GLY A 248 -5.88 12.75 -24.83
CA GLY A 248 -5.68 12.37 -26.23
C GLY A 248 -4.68 13.25 -26.99
N ASN A 249 -4.01 14.20 -26.34
CA ASN A 249 -2.96 14.98 -26.97
C ASN A 249 -1.78 14.06 -27.31
N THR A 250 -1.27 14.16 -28.53
CA THR A 250 -0.23 13.25 -29.04
C THR A 250 1.13 13.92 -29.01
N TYR A 251 2.16 13.16 -28.61
CA TYR A 251 3.53 13.63 -28.51
C TYR A 251 4.44 12.79 -29.40
N LYS A 252 5.27 13.46 -30.19
CA LYS A 252 6.25 12.78 -31.03
C LYS A 252 7.33 12.17 -30.14
N VAL A 253 7.60 10.89 -30.36
CA VAL A 253 8.69 10.16 -29.73
C VAL A 253 9.88 10.07 -30.68
N TYR A 254 11.08 10.15 -30.13
CA TYR A 254 12.33 10.17 -30.87
C TYR A 254 13.23 9.02 -30.43
N SER A 255 14.11 8.56 -31.32
CA SER A 255 15.28 7.77 -30.93
C SER A 255 16.31 8.66 -30.24
N LEU A 256 17.36 8.06 -29.67
CA LEU A 256 18.43 8.81 -29.05
C LEU A 256 19.20 9.66 -30.07
N GLU A 257 19.46 9.12 -31.26
CA GLU A 257 20.18 9.81 -32.33
C GLU A 257 19.43 11.10 -32.72
N ASN A 258 18.14 10.98 -33.01
CA ASN A 258 17.31 12.12 -33.38
C ASN A 258 17.14 13.11 -32.22
N ALA A 259 17.05 12.62 -30.98
CA ALA A 259 16.97 13.50 -29.81
C ALA A 259 18.24 14.33 -29.61
N ILE A 260 19.42 13.77 -29.89
CA ILE A 260 20.70 14.50 -29.80
C ILE A 260 20.78 15.62 -30.85
N GLU A 261 20.21 15.39 -32.03
CA GLU A 261 20.23 16.30 -33.16
C GLU A 261 19.14 17.40 -33.07
N GLU A 262 17.89 17.01 -32.82
CA GLU A 262 16.71 17.88 -32.98
C GLU A 262 16.30 18.67 -31.71
N PHE A 263 16.73 18.22 -30.53
CA PHE A 263 16.29 18.86 -29.29
C PHE A 263 17.04 20.16 -29.05
N SER A 264 16.42 21.12 -28.36
CA SER A 264 17.10 22.34 -27.98
C SER A 264 18.13 22.06 -26.88
N ASP A 265 19.08 22.98 -26.67
CA ASP A 265 20.07 22.80 -25.60
C ASP A 265 19.49 23.21 -24.23
N GLN A 266 20.36 23.21 -23.22
CA GLN A 266 20.02 23.56 -21.85
C GLN A 266 19.38 24.95 -21.63
N TYR A 267 19.51 25.87 -22.59
CA TYR A 267 18.96 27.23 -22.53
C TYR A 267 17.65 27.39 -23.31
N GLY A 268 17.22 26.36 -24.04
CA GLY A 268 16.00 26.36 -24.82
C GLY A 268 14.73 26.68 -24.00
N ASN A 269 13.72 27.20 -24.70
CA ASN A 269 12.35 27.40 -24.20
C ASN A 269 12.26 28.18 -22.88
N GLU A 270 13.15 29.16 -22.66
CA GLU A 270 13.24 29.88 -21.39
C GLU A 270 11.93 30.54 -20.97
N VAL A 271 11.21 31.19 -21.90
CA VAL A 271 9.94 31.87 -21.61
C VAL A 271 8.92 30.92 -20.99
N ALA A 272 8.66 29.76 -21.62
CA ALA A 272 7.70 28.80 -21.08
C ALA A 272 8.19 28.16 -19.77
N ARG A 273 9.50 27.87 -19.66
CA ARG A 273 10.10 27.32 -18.43
C ARG A 273 9.97 28.27 -17.24
N LEU A 274 10.16 29.57 -17.45
CA LEU A 274 10.03 30.56 -16.38
C LEU A 274 8.56 30.81 -16.02
N ALA A 275 7.67 30.82 -17.01
CA ALA A 275 6.22 30.95 -16.85
C ALA A 275 5.57 29.78 -16.10
N TYR A 276 6.15 28.57 -16.20
CA TYR A 276 5.66 27.38 -15.52
C TYR A 276 5.41 27.58 -14.02
N SER A 277 4.28 27.04 -13.54
CA SER A 277 3.85 27.12 -12.15
C SER A 277 3.41 25.74 -11.64
N TRP A 278 4.25 25.10 -10.81
CA TRP A 278 3.88 23.85 -10.15
C TRP A 278 2.62 23.99 -9.28
N LYS A 279 2.37 25.19 -8.75
CA LYS A 279 1.17 25.45 -7.97
C LYS A 279 -0.08 25.32 -8.83
N GLU A 280 -0.12 26.02 -9.97
CA GLU A 280 -1.25 25.97 -10.92
C GLU A 280 -1.44 24.56 -11.47
N LEU A 281 -0.34 23.87 -11.80
CA LEU A 281 -0.42 22.50 -12.30
C LEU A 281 -1.03 21.54 -11.27
N LYS A 282 -0.67 21.68 -9.99
CA LYS A 282 -1.28 20.88 -8.92
C LYS A 282 -2.78 21.14 -8.79
N GLU A 283 -3.18 22.40 -8.89
CA GLU A 283 -4.59 22.81 -8.81
C GLU A 283 -5.38 22.24 -9.99
N LYS A 284 -4.82 22.28 -11.21
CA LYS A 284 -5.40 21.70 -12.44
C LYS A 284 -5.65 20.19 -12.33
N PHE A 285 -4.73 19.43 -11.74
CA PHE A 285 -4.84 17.97 -11.61
C PHE A 285 -5.45 17.48 -10.29
N CYS A 286 -5.94 18.38 -9.45
CA CYS A 286 -6.57 18.02 -8.19
C CYS A 286 -7.99 17.48 -8.45
N GLU A 287 -8.17 16.17 -8.34
CA GLU A 287 -9.43 15.51 -8.71
C GLU A 287 -10.54 15.77 -7.68
N GLN A 288 -10.25 15.66 -6.38
CA GLN A 288 -11.23 15.81 -5.28
C GLN A 288 -10.57 16.24 -3.95
N GLU A 289 -11.38 16.81 -3.05
CA GLU A 289 -11.02 17.03 -1.64
C GLU A 289 -11.25 15.73 -0.86
N THR A 290 -10.21 15.28 -0.17
CA THR A 290 -10.23 14.08 0.66
C THR A 290 -10.11 14.48 2.11
N GLU A 291 -11.03 14.00 2.95
CA GLU A 291 -10.95 14.24 4.39
C GLU A 291 -9.77 13.49 5.02
N LEU A 292 -9.25 14.07 6.11
CA LEU A 292 -8.39 13.39 7.07
C LEU A 292 -9.23 12.35 7.83
N GLU A 293 -9.66 11.28 7.16
CA GLU A 293 -10.24 10.14 7.87
C GLU A 293 -9.11 9.41 8.60
N VAL A 294 -8.77 9.88 9.80
CA VAL A 294 -8.10 9.05 10.80
C VAL A 294 -9.15 8.09 11.34
N ARG A 295 -9.53 7.09 10.53
CA ARG A 295 -10.30 5.97 11.07
C ARG A 295 -9.44 5.29 12.13
N LYS A 296 -9.97 5.17 13.34
CA LYS A 296 -9.39 4.36 14.43
C LYS A 296 -8.96 3.00 13.87
N GLU A 297 -7.90 2.42 14.47
CA GLU A 297 -7.44 1.09 14.12
C GLU A 297 -8.65 0.14 14.07
N ASN A 298 -8.77 -0.63 12.98
CA ASN A 298 -9.90 -1.53 12.83
C ASN A 298 -9.62 -2.75 13.71
N GLU A 299 -10.35 -2.91 14.81
CA GLU A 299 -10.23 -4.04 15.75
C GLU A 299 -10.37 -5.40 15.02
N SER A 300 -11.06 -5.42 13.87
CA SER A 300 -11.10 -6.57 12.96
C SER A 300 -9.72 -7.01 12.45
N ASN A 301 -8.82 -6.08 12.15
CA ASN A 301 -7.47 -6.42 11.68
C ASN A 301 -6.63 -7.01 12.81
N SER A 302 -6.79 -6.52 14.03
CA SER A 302 -6.12 -7.07 15.21
C SER A 302 -6.63 -8.47 15.53
N PHE A 303 -7.94 -8.71 15.44
CA PHE A 303 -8.50 -10.06 15.57
C PHE A 303 -7.98 -11.02 14.50
N ILE A 304 -7.99 -10.60 13.23
CA ILE A 304 -7.47 -11.42 12.12
C ILE A 304 -5.99 -11.74 12.34
N ASN A 305 -5.19 -10.77 12.78
CA ASN A 305 -3.75 -10.96 12.97
C ASN A 305 -3.42 -11.77 14.23
N LEU A 306 -3.94 -11.37 15.39
CA LEU A 306 -3.58 -11.93 16.69
C LEU A 306 -4.27 -13.28 16.93
N PHE A 307 -5.57 -13.35 16.68
CA PHE A 307 -6.36 -14.52 17.02
C PHE A 307 -6.46 -15.52 15.87
N LEU A 308 -6.77 -15.06 14.64
CA LEU A 308 -6.92 -15.98 13.51
C LEU A 308 -5.58 -16.42 12.90
N ASP A 309 -4.48 -15.68 13.15
CA ASP A 309 -3.23 -15.80 12.38
C ASP A 309 -3.53 -15.85 10.88
N TRP A 310 -4.46 -14.99 10.46
CA TRP A 310 -4.97 -14.85 9.10
C TRP A 310 -5.68 -16.08 8.52
N SER A 311 -5.95 -17.14 9.29
CA SER A 311 -6.77 -18.28 8.86
C SER A 311 -8.22 -18.11 9.33
N LYS A 312 -9.13 -17.81 8.39
CA LYS A 312 -10.58 -17.76 8.68
C LYS A 312 -11.21 -19.13 8.97
N LYS A 313 -10.44 -20.21 8.81
CA LYS A 313 -10.91 -21.59 8.99
C LYS A 313 -10.24 -22.20 10.22
N PHE A 314 -11.04 -22.54 11.20
CA PHE A 314 -10.59 -23.14 12.44
C PHE A 314 -11.73 -23.89 13.09
N ARG A 315 -11.43 -24.65 14.13
CA ARG A 315 -12.40 -25.47 14.84
C ARG A 315 -12.45 -25.01 16.28
N ILE A 316 -13.63 -24.67 16.79
CA ILE A 316 -13.87 -24.40 18.21
C ILE A 316 -14.82 -25.45 18.74
N ASN A 317 -14.42 -26.13 19.82
CA ASN A 317 -15.23 -27.11 20.53
C ASN A 317 -15.89 -28.15 19.59
N GLY A 318 -15.10 -28.71 18.67
CA GLY A 318 -15.58 -29.70 17.72
C GLY A 318 -16.38 -29.16 16.53
N LYS A 319 -16.69 -27.87 16.46
CA LYS A 319 -17.43 -27.24 15.34
C LYS A 319 -16.49 -26.47 14.42
N ASP A 320 -16.60 -26.71 13.11
CA ASP A 320 -15.80 -26.01 12.11
C ASP A 320 -16.39 -24.61 11.83
N VAL A 321 -15.59 -23.58 12.05
CA VAL A 321 -15.77 -22.23 11.52
C VAL A 321 -15.21 -22.22 10.10
N ILE A 322 -16.06 -21.85 9.14
CA ILE A 322 -15.74 -21.88 7.71
C ILE A 322 -15.49 -20.48 7.13
N ASP A 323 -15.99 -19.44 7.80
CA ASP A 323 -15.78 -18.04 7.40
C ASP A 323 -15.94 -17.06 8.59
N VAL A 324 -15.42 -15.85 8.41
CA VAL A 324 -15.53 -14.72 9.34
C VAL A 324 -15.87 -13.46 8.53
N VAL A 325 -17.00 -12.84 8.88
CA VAL A 325 -17.58 -11.69 8.15
C VAL A 325 -17.67 -10.49 9.09
N GLN A 326 -17.27 -9.31 8.64
CA GLN A 326 -17.46 -8.06 9.38
C GLN A 326 -18.92 -7.60 9.25
N ILE A 327 -19.54 -7.21 10.37
CA ILE A 327 -20.93 -6.73 10.43
C ILE A 327 -20.94 -5.29 10.99
N GLY A 328 -21.90 -4.46 10.54
CA GLY A 328 -21.77 -3.00 10.53
C GLY A 328 -21.93 -2.24 11.86
N SER A 329 -21.77 -0.91 11.77
CA SER A 329 -21.45 0.08 12.82
C SER A 329 -22.46 0.33 13.96
N SER A 330 -23.45 -0.54 14.18
CA SER A 330 -24.45 -0.37 15.27
C SER A 330 -24.61 -1.61 16.16
N GLY A 331 -23.79 -2.64 15.93
CA GLY A 331 -23.79 -3.88 16.69
C GLY A 331 -22.38 -4.48 16.69
N PRO A 332 -22.26 -5.78 17.01
CA PRO A 332 -20.96 -6.41 17.18
C PRO A 332 -20.09 -6.35 15.93
N ASP A 333 -18.77 -6.35 16.04
CA ASP A 333 -17.91 -6.14 14.86
C ASP A 333 -17.93 -7.25 13.81
N ILE A 334 -18.01 -8.52 14.23
CA ILE A 334 -17.89 -9.66 13.32
C ILE A 334 -18.89 -10.79 13.61
N GLU A 335 -19.05 -11.67 12.63
CA GLU A 335 -19.81 -12.90 12.70
C GLU A 335 -18.96 -14.10 12.25
N LEU A 336 -18.85 -15.11 13.10
CA LEU A 336 -18.29 -16.42 12.77
C LEU A 336 -19.37 -17.27 12.11
N ILE A 337 -19.08 -17.82 10.92
CA ILE A 337 -19.97 -18.72 10.20
C ILE A 337 -19.47 -20.15 10.38
N PHE A 338 -20.32 -21.02 10.94
CA PHE A 338 -20.02 -22.43 11.12
C PHE A 338 -20.48 -23.26 9.93
N SER A 339 -19.83 -24.41 9.71
CA SER A 339 -20.15 -25.38 8.65
C SER A 339 -21.61 -25.84 8.61
N GLY A 340 -22.31 -25.82 9.75
CA GLY A 340 -23.75 -26.12 9.84
C GLY A 340 -24.67 -24.92 9.57
N GLY A 341 -24.16 -23.79 9.08
CA GLY A 341 -24.92 -22.57 8.77
C GLY A 341 -25.23 -21.69 10.00
N THR A 342 -24.95 -22.15 11.22
CA THR A 342 -25.10 -21.34 12.42
C THR A 342 -24.09 -20.19 12.45
N LYS A 343 -24.47 -19.09 13.09
CA LYS A 343 -23.72 -17.85 13.18
C LYS A 343 -23.48 -17.45 14.62
N GLN A 344 -22.33 -16.87 14.92
CA GLN A 344 -21.99 -16.34 16.23
C GLN A 344 -21.38 -14.96 16.11
N LYS A 345 -21.98 -13.98 16.79
CA LYS A 345 -21.47 -12.62 16.84
C LYS A 345 -20.30 -12.53 17.82
N VAL A 346 -19.29 -11.76 17.46
CA VAL A 346 -18.12 -11.49 18.31
C VAL A 346 -17.86 -9.98 18.29
N GLU A 347 -17.69 -9.40 19.48
CA GLU A 347 -17.20 -8.03 19.65
C GLU A 347 -15.68 -8.02 19.81
N LEU A 348 -15.04 -7.04 19.21
CA LEU A 348 -13.60 -6.89 19.22
C LEU A 348 -13.22 -5.62 19.97
N GLU A 349 -12.34 -5.74 20.95
CA GLU A 349 -11.98 -4.63 21.83
C GLU A 349 -10.47 -4.50 21.96
N HIS A 350 -9.98 -3.29 22.27
CA HIS A 350 -8.57 -3.11 22.61
C HIS A 350 -8.24 -3.67 24.01
N THR A 351 -9.13 -3.50 24.99
CA THR A 351 -8.96 -3.98 26.37
C THR A 351 -10.25 -4.57 26.91
N TRP A 352 -10.16 -5.45 27.91
CA TRP A 352 -11.34 -6.09 28.50
C TRP A 352 -12.35 -5.09 29.07
N SER A 353 -11.88 -3.95 29.60
CA SER A 353 -12.77 -2.92 30.16
C SER A 353 -13.47 -2.08 29.10
N SER A 354 -12.94 -2.03 27.87
CA SER A 354 -13.50 -1.20 26.79
C SER A 354 -14.94 -1.60 26.46
N TYR A 355 -15.26 -2.90 26.58
CA TYR A 355 -16.63 -3.42 26.43
C TYR A 355 -17.67 -2.65 27.25
N PHE A 356 -17.35 -2.34 28.51
CA PHE A 356 -18.25 -1.62 29.40
C PHE A 356 -18.16 -0.11 29.24
N ASN A 357 -16.98 0.41 28.91
CA ASN A 357 -16.76 1.84 28.66
C ASN A 357 -17.56 2.33 27.44
N HIS A 358 -17.73 1.47 26.44
CA HIS A 358 -18.53 1.74 25.26
C HIS A 358 -20.04 1.52 25.49
N GLY A 359 -20.43 1.00 26.66
CA GLY A 359 -21.84 0.83 27.04
C GLY A 359 -22.53 -0.36 26.36
N HIS A 360 -21.80 -1.33 25.81
CA HIS A 360 -22.37 -2.47 25.09
C HIS A 360 -23.35 -3.29 25.93
N GLN A 361 -23.11 -3.41 27.24
CA GLN A 361 -24.00 -4.06 28.21
C GLN A 361 -25.42 -3.47 28.24
N ASN A 362 -25.60 -2.23 27.79
CA ASN A 362 -26.90 -1.56 27.77
C ASN A 362 -27.66 -1.76 26.44
N ASN A 363 -27.01 -2.34 25.42
CA ASN A 363 -27.56 -2.47 24.07
C ASN A 363 -27.91 -3.93 23.74
N ASN A 364 -29.15 -4.17 23.31
CA ASN A 364 -29.65 -5.51 22.98
C ASN A 364 -28.96 -6.15 21.77
N ALA A 365 -28.29 -5.36 20.92
CA ALA A 365 -27.47 -5.90 19.82
C ALA A 365 -26.36 -6.84 20.32
N PHE A 366 -25.95 -6.69 21.59
CA PHE A 366 -24.86 -7.41 22.23
C PHE A 366 -25.29 -8.66 23.03
N LYS A 367 -26.56 -9.05 22.92
CA LYS A 367 -27.07 -10.28 23.54
C LYS A 367 -26.36 -11.52 22.97
N ASN A 368 -25.86 -12.39 23.85
CA ASN A 368 -25.13 -13.63 23.55
C ASN A 368 -23.87 -13.45 22.70
N VAL A 369 -23.28 -12.25 22.73
CA VAL A 369 -22.05 -11.95 21.99
C VAL A 369 -20.85 -12.59 22.68
N TRP A 370 -19.90 -13.05 21.88
CA TRP A 370 -18.58 -13.44 22.36
C TRP A 370 -17.65 -12.23 22.29
N ILE A 371 -16.55 -12.22 23.03
CA ILE A 371 -15.63 -11.09 23.01
C ILE A 371 -14.20 -11.55 22.72
N PHE A 372 -13.49 -10.76 21.95
CA PHE A 372 -12.04 -10.78 21.84
C PHE A 372 -11.47 -9.45 22.32
N ALA A 373 -10.37 -9.48 23.07
CA ALA A 373 -9.58 -8.28 23.33
C ALA A 373 -8.13 -8.48 22.89
N GLU A 374 -7.50 -7.40 22.43
CA GLU A 374 -6.06 -7.37 22.10
C GLU A 374 -5.18 -7.56 23.36
N GLU A 375 -5.73 -7.19 24.52
CA GLU A 375 -5.11 -7.36 25.82
C GLU A 375 -4.84 -8.85 26.16
N PRO A 376 -3.66 -9.20 26.70
CA PRO A 376 -3.38 -10.56 27.17
C PRO A 376 -4.42 -11.08 28.17
N TRP A 377 -4.61 -12.39 28.19
CA TRP A 377 -5.55 -13.03 29.11
C TRP A 377 -5.14 -12.86 30.57
N ASP A 378 -6.07 -12.37 31.39
CA ASP A 378 -5.97 -12.32 32.86
C ASP A 378 -7.33 -12.68 33.46
N ALA A 379 -7.45 -13.94 33.93
CA ALA A 379 -8.70 -14.45 34.48
C ALA A 379 -9.19 -13.65 35.70
N SER A 380 -8.28 -13.21 36.58
CA SER A 380 -8.62 -12.46 37.78
C SER A 380 -9.21 -11.11 37.42
N LYS A 381 -8.58 -10.40 36.48
CA LYS A 381 -9.07 -9.12 35.97
C LYS A 381 -10.41 -9.25 35.27
N VAL A 382 -10.59 -10.26 34.41
CA VAL A 382 -11.87 -10.49 33.71
C VAL A 382 -12.98 -10.79 34.71
N PHE A 383 -12.73 -11.59 35.77
CA PHE A 383 -13.74 -11.80 36.81
C PHE A 383 -14.14 -10.51 37.53
N GLN A 384 -13.16 -9.70 37.94
CA GLN A 384 -13.42 -8.43 38.62
C GLN A 384 -14.27 -7.48 37.76
N LEU A 385 -14.00 -7.43 36.46
CA LEU A 385 -14.70 -6.55 35.53
C LEU A 385 -16.10 -7.07 35.15
N PHE A 386 -16.23 -8.35 34.82
CA PHE A 386 -17.44 -8.87 34.17
C PHE A 386 -18.45 -9.49 35.13
N LYS A 387 -18.03 -10.01 36.31
CA LYS A 387 -18.94 -10.80 37.17
C LYS A 387 -20.11 -9.97 37.69
N SER A 388 -19.84 -8.79 38.26
CA SER A 388 -20.89 -7.90 38.77
C SER A 388 -21.81 -7.42 37.64
N GLN A 389 -21.24 -7.10 36.49
CA GLN A 389 -21.98 -6.70 35.31
C GLN A 389 -22.85 -7.83 34.75
N LYS A 390 -22.40 -9.08 34.81
CA LYS A 390 -23.16 -10.26 34.38
C LYS A 390 -24.44 -10.43 35.19
N VAL A 391 -24.37 -10.22 36.50
CA VAL A 391 -25.54 -10.27 37.40
C VAL A 391 -26.55 -9.19 37.02
N LEU A 392 -26.09 -7.99 36.70
CA LEU A 392 -26.96 -6.85 36.38
C LEU A 392 -27.55 -6.92 34.96
N ASN A 393 -26.77 -7.36 33.97
CA ASN A 393 -27.09 -7.20 32.56
C ASN A 393 -27.31 -8.52 31.80
N GLY A 394 -27.12 -9.67 32.47
CA GLY A 394 -27.48 -10.99 31.97
C GLY A 394 -26.75 -11.40 30.70
N ASP A 395 -27.50 -11.79 29.68
CA ASP A 395 -26.96 -12.30 28.40
C ASP A 395 -26.32 -11.22 27.51
N ARG A 396 -26.39 -9.94 27.90
CA ARG A 396 -25.64 -8.84 27.27
C ARG A 396 -24.20 -8.74 27.76
N VAL A 397 -23.80 -9.58 28.71
CA VAL A 397 -22.40 -9.73 29.13
C VAL A 397 -21.86 -11.05 28.58
N PRO A 398 -20.76 -11.04 27.81
CA PRO A 398 -20.22 -12.22 27.14
C PRO A 398 -19.90 -13.37 28.10
N ASP A 399 -20.23 -14.59 27.67
CA ASP A 399 -19.86 -15.82 28.39
C ASP A 399 -18.63 -16.51 27.78
N VAL A 400 -18.22 -16.09 26.58
CA VAL A 400 -17.12 -16.71 25.83
C VAL A 400 -16.11 -15.65 25.41
N PHE A 401 -14.85 -15.92 25.73
CA PHE A 401 -13.72 -15.04 25.56
C PHE A 401 -12.70 -15.69 24.63
N LEU A 402 -12.41 -15.03 23.52
CA LEU A 402 -11.34 -15.37 22.59
C LEU A 402 -10.12 -14.56 23.03
N CYS A 403 -8.98 -15.19 23.27
CA CYS A 403 -7.83 -14.49 23.86
C CYS A 403 -6.48 -15.07 23.45
N ILE A 404 -5.43 -14.30 23.75
CA ILE A 404 -4.04 -14.74 23.70
C ILE A 404 -3.56 -14.94 25.14
N ASP A 405 -3.31 -16.19 25.50
CA ASP A 405 -2.83 -16.61 26.81
C ASP A 405 -1.40 -17.14 26.67
N ASN A 406 -0.42 -16.41 27.20
CA ASN A 406 1.01 -16.74 27.09
C ASN A 406 1.47 -16.99 25.63
N GLY A 407 0.95 -16.19 24.69
CA GLY A 407 1.25 -16.30 23.27
C GLY A 407 0.49 -17.42 22.54
N ILE A 408 -0.38 -18.15 23.23
CA ILE A 408 -1.20 -19.23 22.67
C ILE A 408 -2.64 -18.74 22.53
N ARG A 409 -3.23 -19.01 21.37
CA ARG A 409 -4.63 -18.68 21.06
C ARG A 409 -5.55 -19.66 21.80
N LYS A 410 -6.43 -19.13 22.65
CA LYS A 410 -7.35 -19.92 23.47
C LYS A 410 -8.75 -19.34 23.46
N VAL A 411 -9.70 -20.20 23.80
CA VAL A 411 -11.10 -19.78 24.02
C VAL A 411 -11.53 -20.27 25.38
N TYR A 412 -12.07 -19.36 26.17
CA TYR A 412 -12.54 -19.63 27.51
C TYR A 412 -14.03 -19.35 27.61
N GLN A 413 -14.77 -20.27 28.22
CA GLN A 413 -16.16 -20.03 28.62
C GLN A 413 -16.22 -19.79 30.12
N ALA A 414 -16.76 -18.64 30.52
CA ALA A 414 -16.99 -18.32 31.91
C ALA A 414 -18.05 -19.25 32.53
N LYS A 415 -17.77 -19.72 33.75
CA LYS A 415 -18.74 -20.34 34.65
C LYS A 415 -18.83 -19.44 35.87
N TRP A 416 -19.61 -18.36 35.74
CA TRP A 416 -19.69 -17.28 36.74
C TRP A 416 -19.97 -17.77 38.16
N GLU A 417 -20.92 -18.70 38.32
CA GLU A 417 -21.27 -19.30 39.62
C GLU A 417 -20.13 -20.09 40.27
N LYS A 418 -19.26 -20.67 39.44
CA LYS A 418 -18.13 -21.50 39.88
C LYS A 418 -16.81 -20.74 39.92
N GLU A 419 -16.86 -19.44 39.62
CA GLU A 419 -15.70 -18.54 39.51
C GLU A 419 -14.53 -19.16 38.74
N LYS A 420 -14.85 -19.85 37.63
CA LYS A 420 -13.83 -20.48 36.78
C LYS A 420 -14.10 -20.29 35.30
N PHE A 421 -13.03 -20.39 34.53
CA PHE A 421 -13.09 -20.44 33.07
C PHE A 421 -12.85 -21.87 32.60
N LEU A 422 -13.72 -22.36 31.73
CA LEU A 422 -13.56 -23.63 31.04
C LEU A 422 -12.90 -23.38 29.69
N GLU A 423 -11.77 -24.02 29.43
CA GLU A 423 -11.14 -23.96 28.11
C GLU A 423 -12.00 -24.73 27.09
N LEU A 424 -12.35 -24.06 25.99
CA LEU A 424 -12.96 -24.67 24.82
C LEU A 424 -11.84 -25.04 23.84
N PRO A 425 -11.73 -26.32 23.42
CA PRO A 425 -10.66 -26.73 22.51
C PRO A 425 -10.70 -25.94 21.20
N VAL A 426 -9.55 -25.38 20.79
CA VAL A 426 -9.40 -24.70 19.50
C VAL A 426 -8.30 -25.33 18.68
N VAL A 427 -8.61 -25.60 17.42
CA VAL A 427 -7.66 -26.12 16.43
C VAL A 427 -7.68 -25.22 15.20
N PHE A 428 -6.54 -24.62 14.89
CA PHE A 428 -6.35 -23.84 13.66
C PHE A 428 -5.90 -24.79 12.54
N LYS A 429 -6.56 -24.71 11.39
CA LYS A 429 -6.26 -25.56 10.21
C LYS A 429 -5.32 -24.85 9.25
#